data_AF-A0A812RZG9-F1
#
_entry.id   AF-A0A812RZG9-F1
#
_cell.length_a   1.000
_cell.length_b   1.000
_cell.length_c   1.000
_cell.angle_alpha   90.00
_cell.angle_beta   90.00
_cell.angle_gamma   90.00
#
_symmetry.space_group_name_H-M   'P 1'
#
loop_
_entity.id
_entity.type
_entity.pdbx_description
1 polymer ?
#
loop_
_entity_poly.entity_id
_entity_poly.type
_entity_poly.pdbx_seq_one_letter_code
_entity_poly.pdbx_strand_id
1 'polypeptide(L)'
;MAARRWSLPLHQRLKLLISKSAPGPRGAPLQSRAVWLPRSAVHVSPFAAQNDGEATWALLCAAAGAGAMALAAMKDTRGTASCYFEPAPHGGVDRLKRWSLVYWNLPSGSSPSFHQTEVNPHLEKHLAQWSKGMSSAPAETKVLVPLCGKSVDMPYLCELGFSVVGVEGIPRAILEFKAEHQIRVKGMKSKTFLTKDEQGWREGTSFRPAEQFEGPRCGQAFKTGDRGLGYYSERPAVWRGKVNLGRKHAPLHLIEDDMFDVTPELVAAATFARDGRFDLIYDCDALVALPPESWKQRGT
;
A
#
# COMPACT_ATOMS: atom_id res chain seq x y z
N MET A 1 16.16 22.80 -7.47
CA MET A 1 16.22 22.55 -6.01
C MET A 1 16.24 21.05 -5.78
N ALA A 2 17.22 20.53 -5.04
CA ALA A 2 17.41 19.09 -4.87
C ALA A 2 16.31 18.49 -3.98
N ALA A 3 15.63 17.46 -4.47
CA ALA A 3 14.69 16.67 -3.70
C ALA A 3 15.41 16.08 -2.48
N ARG A 4 14.89 16.34 -1.28
CA ARG A 4 15.45 15.77 -0.05
C ARG A 4 14.92 14.34 0.12
N ARG A 5 15.81 13.42 0.52
CA ARG A 5 15.52 11.99 0.72
C ARG A 5 14.98 11.78 2.14
N TRP A 6 13.76 11.27 2.29
CA TRP A 6 13.31 10.75 3.60
C TRP A 6 13.76 9.29 3.75
N SER A 7 14.27 8.95 4.92
CA SER A 7 14.82 7.65 5.32
C SER A 7 13.89 6.81 6.22
N LEU A 8 12.59 7.08 6.30
CA LEU A 8 11.64 6.21 7.00
C LEU A 8 10.99 5.29 5.97
N PRO A 9 11.53 4.09 5.75
CA PRO A 9 10.94 3.14 4.81
C PRO A 9 9.58 2.68 5.33
N LEU A 10 8.65 2.43 4.41
CA LEU A 10 7.27 1.95 4.69
C LEU A 10 7.27 0.82 5.72
N HIS A 11 8.24 -0.10 5.66
CA HIS A 11 8.37 -1.20 6.62
C HIS A 11 8.52 -0.75 8.09
N GLN A 12 9.21 0.37 8.36
CA GLN A 12 9.32 0.91 9.72
C GLN A 12 8.00 1.48 10.21
N ARG A 13 7.20 2.05 9.31
CA ARG A 13 5.85 2.51 9.66
C ARG A 13 4.93 1.34 9.96
N LEU A 14 4.94 0.33 9.09
CA LEU A 14 4.13 -0.87 9.24
C LEU A 14 4.47 -1.63 10.55
N LYS A 15 5.74 -1.62 11.00
CA LYS A 15 6.19 -2.13 12.33
C LYS A 15 5.36 -1.64 13.50
N LEU A 16 4.90 -0.39 13.46
CA LEU A 16 4.11 0.18 14.56
C LEU A 16 2.69 -0.39 14.62
N LEU A 17 2.16 -0.84 13.48
CA LEU A 17 0.77 -1.23 13.28
C LEU A 17 0.55 -2.75 13.39
N ILE A 18 1.59 -3.57 13.53
CA ILE A 18 1.44 -5.01 13.75
C ILE A 18 1.18 -5.34 15.23
N SER A 19 0.31 -6.32 15.47
CA SER A 19 0.06 -6.90 16.79
C SER A 19 1.26 -7.72 17.30
N LYS A 20 1.56 -7.63 18.59
CA LYS A 20 2.58 -8.48 19.25
C LYS A 20 2.12 -9.93 19.42
N SER A 21 0.80 -10.18 19.42
CA SER A 21 0.20 -11.51 19.52
C SER A 21 -0.05 -12.18 18.17
N ALA A 22 0.32 -11.51 17.07
CA ALA A 22 0.21 -12.10 15.74
C ALA A 22 1.01 -13.40 15.70
N PRO A 23 0.45 -14.48 15.10
CA PRO A 23 1.02 -15.81 15.21
C PRO A 23 2.46 -15.85 14.69
N GLY A 24 3.38 -16.30 15.55
CA GLY A 24 4.76 -16.58 15.17
C GLY A 24 4.81 -17.84 14.29
N PRO A 25 5.60 -17.86 13.19
CA PRO A 25 5.69 -19.04 12.35
C PRO A 25 6.37 -20.19 13.10
N ARG A 26 5.63 -21.28 13.36
CA ARG A 26 6.25 -22.57 13.69
C ARG A 26 6.61 -23.30 12.40
N GLY A 27 7.89 -23.23 12.02
CA GLY A 27 8.58 -24.20 11.15
C GLY A 27 8.43 -24.05 9.64
N ALA A 28 9.44 -23.42 9.01
CA ALA A 28 10.30 -23.97 7.94
C ALA A 28 11.08 -22.81 7.26
N PRO A 29 12.41 -22.93 7.04
CA PRO A 29 13.17 -21.89 6.36
C PRO A 29 12.87 -21.91 4.86
N LEU A 30 12.22 -20.86 4.35
CA LEU A 30 12.10 -20.63 2.91
C LEU A 30 13.42 -20.04 2.41
N GLN A 31 14.27 -20.90 1.84
CA GLN A 31 15.39 -20.45 1.03
C GLN A 31 14.84 -19.66 -0.16
N SER A 32 15.27 -18.41 -0.27
CA SER A 32 15.03 -17.56 -1.44
C SER A 32 15.82 -18.11 -2.63
N ARG A 33 15.23 -19.03 -3.40
CA ARG A 33 15.63 -19.24 -4.79
C ARG A 33 14.72 -18.43 -5.68
N ALA A 34 15.22 -17.29 -6.15
CA ALA A 34 14.66 -16.62 -7.30
C ALA A 34 14.72 -17.58 -8.49
N VAL A 35 13.58 -18.13 -8.89
CA VAL A 35 13.46 -18.91 -10.12
C VAL A 35 13.31 -17.92 -11.26
N TRP A 36 14.37 -17.77 -12.04
CA TRP A 36 14.33 -17.13 -13.35
C TRP A 36 13.53 -18.01 -14.31
N LEU A 37 12.44 -17.49 -14.86
CA LEU A 37 11.80 -18.07 -16.04
C LEU A 37 12.26 -17.27 -17.27
N PRO A 38 12.85 -17.90 -18.29
CA PRO A 38 13.18 -17.21 -19.54
C PRO A 38 11.89 -16.92 -20.33
N ARG A 39 11.87 -15.77 -21.01
CA ARG A 39 10.83 -15.39 -21.97
C ARG A 39 10.78 -16.43 -23.10
N SER A 40 9.67 -17.14 -23.24
CA SER A 40 9.36 -17.86 -24.48
C SER A 40 8.77 -16.90 -25.50
N ALA A 41 9.55 -16.60 -26.53
CA ALA A 41 9.06 -16.05 -27.78
C ALA A 41 8.17 -17.11 -28.46
N VAL A 42 7.11 -16.61 -29.10
CA VAL A 42 6.17 -17.37 -29.93
C VAL A 42 6.95 -18.13 -31.01
N HIS A 43 6.67 -19.42 -31.19
CA HIS A 43 6.97 -20.07 -32.46
C HIS A 43 5.84 -21.00 -32.91
N VAL A 44 5.38 -20.69 -34.12
CA VAL A 44 4.52 -21.50 -34.99
C VAL A 44 5.35 -22.71 -35.47
N SER A 45 4.71 -23.88 -35.49
CA SER A 45 5.20 -25.15 -36.03
C SER A 45 4.44 -25.49 -37.33
N PRO A 46 4.81 -26.54 -38.10
CA PRO A 46 6.14 -27.14 -38.31
C PRO A 46 6.39 -27.48 -39.81
N PHE A 47 7.65 -27.69 -40.23
CA PHE A 47 8.06 -28.85 -41.06
C PHE A 47 9.59 -28.90 -41.25
N ALA A 48 10.09 -30.09 -41.55
CA ALA A 48 11.48 -30.54 -41.51
C ALA A 48 12.32 -30.21 -42.76
N ALA A 49 13.65 -30.12 -42.58
CA ALA A 49 14.71 -30.91 -43.27
C ALA A 49 16.06 -30.18 -43.44
N GLN A 50 17.11 -30.81 -42.92
CA GLN A 50 18.49 -31.00 -43.44
C GLN A 50 19.44 -29.87 -43.94
N ASN A 51 20.67 -29.99 -43.42
CA ASN A 51 22.01 -29.89 -44.04
C ASN A 51 22.78 -28.55 -44.19
N ASP A 52 24.01 -28.63 -43.64
CA ASP A 52 25.36 -28.25 -44.12
C ASP A 52 25.70 -26.80 -44.54
N GLY A 53 26.87 -26.33 -44.10
CA GLY A 53 27.59 -25.25 -44.78
C GLY A 53 28.43 -24.32 -43.90
N GLU A 54 29.73 -24.34 -44.13
CA GLU A 54 30.82 -23.57 -43.53
C GLU A 54 30.70 -22.04 -43.68
N ALA A 55 31.33 -21.30 -42.75
CA ALA A 55 32.40 -20.32 -43.02
C ALA A 55 32.42 -19.13 -42.04
N THR A 56 33.43 -19.18 -41.15
CA THR A 56 34.37 -18.11 -40.78
C THR A 56 33.90 -16.65 -40.63
N TRP A 57 34.04 -16.13 -39.41
CA TRP A 57 34.62 -14.79 -39.14
C TRP A 57 35.46 -14.80 -37.86
N ALA A 58 36.54 -15.56 -37.87
CA ALA A 58 37.64 -15.31 -36.95
C ALA A 58 38.12 -13.86 -37.13
N LEU A 59 37.74 -12.97 -36.21
CA LEU A 59 38.48 -11.76 -35.84
C LEU A 59 37.87 -11.15 -34.58
N LEU A 60 38.76 -10.92 -33.60
CA LEU A 60 38.57 -10.23 -32.31
C LEU A 60 38.25 -11.11 -31.09
N CYS A 61 39.03 -12.18 -30.90
CA CYS A 61 39.45 -12.62 -29.57
C CYS A 61 40.88 -12.16 -29.33
N ALA A 62 41.07 -10.96 -28.77
CA ALA A 62 42.35 -10.52 -28.22
C ALA A 62 42.14 -9.41 -27.18
N ALA A 63 41.63 -9.78 -26.00
CA ALA A 63 41.89 -9.10 -24.73
C ALA A 63 41.44 -10.00 -23.57
N ALA A 64 42.04 -11.19 -23.47
CA ALA A 64 42.13 -11.88 -22.19
C ALA A 64 43.31 -11.25 -21.44
N GLY A 65 43.03 -10.51 -20.37
CA GLY A 65 44.10 -10.00 -19.51
C GLY A 65 43.63 -8.91 -18.57
N ALA A 66 43.61 -9.24 -17.27
CA ALA A 66 43.35 -8.38 -16.11
C ALA A 66 41.87 -8.22 -15.71
N GLY A 67 41.51 -8.87 -14.60
CA GLY A 67 40.25 -8.61 -13.88
C GLY A 67 39.57 -9.82 -13.24
N ALA A 68 40.23 -10.97 -13.12
CA ALA A 68 39.79 -12.03 -12.21
C ALA A 68 40.05 -11.62 -10.74
N MET A 69 39.37 -10.58 -10.24
CA MET A 69 39.17 -10.28 -8.81
C MET A 69 38.30 -9.01 -8.66
N ALA A 70 36.99 -9.14 -8.88
CA ALA A 70 36.00 -8.16 -8.38
C ALA A 70 34.59 -8.76 -8.23
N LEU A 71 34.47 -10.08 -8.07
CA LEU A 71 33.18 -10.79 -8.06
C LEU A 71 32.52 -10.90 -6.67
N ALA A 72 32.91 -10.04 -5.72
CA ALA A 72 32.40 -10.06 -4.36
C ALA A 72 32.20 -8.64 -3.79
N ALA A 73 31.55 -7.75 -4.55
CA ALA A 73 31.06 -6.48 -3.99
C ALA A 73 29.92 -5.85 -4.81
N MET A 74 29.05 -6.64 -5.44
CA MET A 74 27.73 -6.12 -5.82
C MET A 74 26.85 -6.11 -4.57
N LYS A 75 27.10 -5.13 -3.69
CA LYS A 75 26.10 -4.72 -2.70
C LYS A 75 24.83 -4.45 -3.47
N ASP A 76 23.77 -5.13 -3.06
CA ASP A 76 22.40 -5.01 -3.55
C ASP A 76 21.99 -3.53 -3.61
N THR A 77 22.25 -2.88 -4.75
CA THR A 77 21.70 -1.56 -5.10
C THR A 77 20.30 -1.72 -5.67
N ARG A 78 19.47 -2.54 -5.04
CA ARG A 78 18.02 -2.32 -5.09
C ARG A 78 17.76 -1.02 -4.34
N GLY A 79 17.82 0.07 -5.11
CA GLY A 79 17.62 1.42 -4.63
C GLY A 79 16.39 1.46 -3.73
N THR A 80 16.55 2.00 -2.53
CA THR A 80 15.43 2.51 -1.74
C THR A 80 14.53 3.27 -2.69
N ALA A 81 13.25 2.92 -2.79
CA ALA A 81 12.28 3.71 -3.56
C ALA A 81 12.44 5.17 -3.12
N SER A 82 13.04 6.00 -3.97
CA SER A 82 13.28 7.39 -3.65
C SER A 82 11.91 8.06 -3.68
N CYS A 83 11.31 8.24 -2.51
CA CYS A 83 10.11 9.07 -2.37
C CYS A 83 10.52 10.53 -2.58
N TYR A 84 10.50 10.97 -3.84
CA TYR A 84 10.74 12.37 -4.19
C TYR A 84 9.54 13.20 -3.73
N PHE A 85 9.81 14.25 -2.94
CA PHE A 85 8.80 15.23 -2.55
C PHE A 85 9.31 16.64 -2.80
N GLU A 86 8.36 17.54 -3.05
CA GLU A 86 8.64 18.97 -3.11
C GLU A 86 8.27 19.59 -1.75
N PRO A 87 9.15 20.41 -1.15
CA PRO A 87 8.77 21.21 0.01
C PRO A 87 7.59 22.11 -0.36
N ALA A 88 6.56 22.11 0.48
CA ALA A 88 5.49 23.06 0.36
C ALA A 88 5.99 24.47 0.74
N PRO A 89 5.37 25.56 0.25
CA PRO A 89 5.82 26.93 0.51
C PRO A 89 5.97 27.29 2.00
N HIS A 90 5.26 26.57 2.88
CA HIS A 90 5.28 26.73 4.34
C HIS A 90 6.31 25.83 5.05
N GLY A 91 7.25 25.23 4.31
CA GLY A 91 8.28 24.33 4.86
C GLY A 91 7.81 22.89 5.14
N GLY A 92 6.52 22.60 4.92
CA GLY A 92 5.96 21.24 5.02
C GLY A 92 6.34 20.36 3.83
N VAL A 93 5.92 19.10 3.85
CA VAL A 93 6.12 18.14 2.76
C VAL A 93 4.77 17.55 2.36
N ASP A 94 4.44 17.63 1.07
CA ASP A 94 3.26 16.93 0.53
C ASP A 94 3.71 15.67 -0.22
N ARG A 95 3.63 14.51 0.46
CA ARG A 95 3.98 13.20 -0.11
C ARG A 95 2.93 12.66 -1.09
N LEU A 96 1.70 13.17 -1.03
CA LEU A 96 0.59 12.73 -1.88
C LEU A 96 0.55 13.49 -3.21
N LYS A 97 1.15 14.68 -3.27
CA LYS A 97 1.19 15.53 -4.47
C LYS A 97 1.56 14.77 -5.74
N ARG A 98 2.66 13.99 -5.72
CA ARG A 98 3.08 13.19 -6.88
C ARG A 98 2.04 12.15 -7.27
N TRP A 99 1.49 11.42 -6.30
CA TRP A 99 0.46 10.41 -6.55
C TRP A 99 -0.80 11.03 -7.17
N SER A 100 -1.25 12.15 -6.63
CA SER A 100 -2.40 12.89 -7.15
C SER A 100 -2.16 13.43 -8.56
N LEU A 101 -1.00 14.06 -8.83
CA LEU A 101 -0.76 14.78 -10.08
C LEU A 101 -0.27 13.90 -11.22
N VAL A 102 0.41 12.78 -10.92
CA VAL A 102 1.04 11.93 -11.94
C VAL A 102 0.23 10.68 -12.21
N TYR A 103 -0.22 9.99 -11.15
CA TYR A 103 -0.83 8.67 -11.29
C TYR A 103 -2.36 8.73 -11.29
N TRP A 104 -2.95 9.59 -10.47
CA TRP A 104 -4.40 9.72 -10.33
C TRP A 104 -5.00 10.91 -11.09
N ASN A 105 -4.18 11.66 -11.83
CA ASN A 105 -4.63 12.72 -12.73
C ASN A 105 -4.91 12.14 -14.13
N LEU A 106 -5.92 11.26 -14.19
CA LEU A 106 -6.35 10.59 -15.42
C LEU A 106 -7.75 11.06 -15.82
N PRO A 107 -8.19 10.83 -17.07
CA PRO A 107 -9.59 11.03 -17.43
C PRO A 107 -10.53 10.23 -16.52
N SER A 108 -11.78 10.69 -16.40
CA SER A 108 -12.81 9.96 -15.67
C SER A 108 -13.01 8.56 -16.27
N GLY A 109 -13.17 7.55 -15.44
CA GLY A 109 -13.28 6.14 -15.86
C GLY A 109 -11.97 5.46 -16.24
N SER A 110 -10.85 6.20 -16.32
CA SER A 110 -9.51 5.60 -16.47
C SER A 110 -8.92 5.25 -15.11
N SER A 111 -8.11 4.20 -15.07
CA SER A 111 -7.40 3.76 -13.86
C SER A 111 -5.89 3.84 -14.03
N PRO A 112 -5.12 4.04 -12.95
CA PRO A 112 -3.66 3.97 -13.01
C PRO A 112 -3.19 2.59 -13.50
N SER A 113 -2.03 2.52 -14.14
CA SER A 113 -1.51 1.28 -14.74
C SER A 113 -1.23 0.15 -13.75
N PHE A 114 -1.11 0.45 -12.45
CA PHE A 114 -0.93 -0.53 -11.38
C PHE A 114 -2.27 -1.11 -10.88
N HIS A 115 -3.41 -0.53 -11.27
CA HIS A 115 -4.72 -1.02 -10.84
C HIS A 115 -5.07 -2.33 -11.57
N GLN A 116 -5.46 -3.34 -10.81
CA GLN A 116 -5.98 -4.60 -11.30
C GLN A 116 -7.50 -4.66 -11.04
N THR A 117 -8.26 -5.06 -12.05
CA THR A 117 -9.73 -5.19 -11.98
C THR A 117 -10.17 -6.52 -11.38
N GLU A 118 -9.28 -7.50 -11.35
CA GLU A 118 -9.48 -8.82 -10.77
C GLU A 118 -8.65 -8.98 -9.49
N VAL A 119 -9.06 -9.94 -8.65
CA VAL A 119 -8.33 -10.29 -7.43
C VAL A 119 -6.89 -10.67 -7.79
N ASN A 120 -5.94 -10.17 -7.02
CA ASN A 120 -4.53 -10.44 -7.27
C ASN A 120 -4.27 -11.96 -7.21
N PRO A 121 -3.83 -12.62 -8.30
CA PRO A 121 -3.62 -14.07 -8.30
C PRO A 121 -2.61 -14.53 -7.25
N HIS A 122 -1.69 -13.64 -6.84
CA HIS A 122 -0.75 -13.92 -5.78
C HIS A 122 -1.39 -13.98 -4.40
N LEU A 123 -2.44 -13.20 -4.13
CA LEU A 123 -3.20 -13.30 -2.90
C LEU A 123 -3.80 -14.71 -2.79
N GLU A 124 -4.48 -15.17 -3.83
CA GLU A 124 -5.11 -16.51 -3.84
C GLU A 124 -4.07 -17.63 -3.65
N LYS A 125 -2.96 -17.55 -4.39
CA LYS A 125 -1.88 -18.55 -4.35
C LYS A 125 -1.24 -18.67 -2.96
N HIS A 126 -1.08 -17.55 -2.25
CA HIS A 126 -0.35 -17.52 -0.98
C HIS A 126 -1.25 -17.40 0.25
N LEU A 127 -2.58 -17.30 0.07
CA LEU A 127 -3.55 -17.12 1.14
C LEU A 127 -3.38 -18.16 2.26
N ALA A 128 -3.30 -19.45 1.92
CA ALA A 128 -3.16 -20.53 2.89
C ALA A 128 -1.86 -20.44 3.71
N GLN A 129 -0.77 -19.96 3.09
CA GLN A 129 0.52 -19.79 3.77
C GLN A 129 0.50 -18.55 4.66
N TRP A 130 0.00 -17.44 4.13
CA TRP A 130 -0.13 -16.17 4.85
C TRP A 130 -1.07 -16.30 6.04
N SER A 131 -2.10 -17.14 5.92
CA SER A 131 -3.07 -17.37 6.98
C SER A 131 -2.74 -18.51 7.95
N LYS A 132 -1.64 -19.21 7.72
CA LYS A 132 -1.27 -20.40 8.49
C LYS A 132 -0.95 -20.04 9.95
N GLY A 133 -1.56 -20.76 10.89
CA GLY A 133 -1.28 -20.61 12.33
C GLY A 133 -2.10 -19.54 13.04
N MET A 134 -3.03 -18.87 12.34
CA MET A 134 -4.06 -18.08 13.02
C MET A 134 -4.96 -18.98 13.85
N SER A 135 -4.95 -18.75 15.16
CA SER A 135 -5.71 -19.54 16.14
C SER A 135 -7.15 -19.03 16.33
N SER A 136 -7.43 -17.81 15.84
CA SER A 136 -8.74 -17.19 15.82
C SER A 136 -9.48 -17.50 14.52
N ALA A 137 -10.81 -17.55 14.58
CA ALA A 137 -11.62 -17.62 13.36
C ALA A 137 -11.36 -16.40 12.47
N PRO A 138 -11.44 -16.50 11.12
CA PRO A 138 -11.19 -15.38 10.20
C PRO A 138 -11.93 -14.09 10.57
N ALA A 139 -13.13 -14.21 11.15
CA ALA A 139 -13.97 -13.11 11.63
C ALA A 139 -13.31 -12.20 12.69
N GLU A 140 -12.28 -12.67 13.40
CA GLU A 140 -11.56 -11.92 14.42
C GLU A 140 -10.21 -11.40 13.94
N THR A 141 -9.75 -11.84 12.77
CA THR A 141 -8.45 -11.44 12.23
C THR A 141 -8.56 -10.10 11.49
N LYS A 142 -7.71 -9.16 11.88
CA LYS A 142 -7.65 -7.80 11.33
C LYS A 142 -6.52 -7.69 10.31
N VAL A 143 -6.85 -7.26 9.10
CA VAL A 143 -5.92 -7.05 7.99
C VAL A 143 -5.79 -5.57 7.67
N LEU A 144 -4.55 -5.09 7.57
CA LEU A 144 -4.22 -3.79 7.01
C LEU A 144 -3.81 -3.91 5.54
N VAL A 145 -4.40 -3.08 4.68
CA VAL A 145 -3.98 -2.89 3.28
C VAL A 145 -3.45 -1.46 3.13
N PRO A 146 -2.12 -1.26 3.18
CA PRO A 146 -1.53 0.07 3.06
C PRO A 146 -1.55 0.55 1.60
N LEU A 147 -1.71 1.84 1.38
CA LEU A 147 -1.73 2.45 0.04
C LEU A 147 -2.72 1.74 -0.90
N CYS A 148 -3.92 1.46 -0.38
CA CYS A 148 -4.81 0.46 -0.97
C CYS A 148 -5.42 0.88 -2.31
N GLY A 149 -5.34 2.15 -2.69
CA GLY A 149 -6.00 2.69 -3.86
C GLY A 149 -7.48 2.31 -3.86
N LYS A 150 -7.88 1.62 -4.92
CA LYS A 150 -9.20 1.01 -5.06
C LYS A 150 -9.13 -0.52 -5.22
N SER A 151 -8.24 -1.17 -4.46
CA SER A 151 -8.00 -2.60 -4.61
C SER A 151 -9.25 -3.45 -4.38
N VAL A 152 -9.54 -4.31 -5.37
CA VAL A 152 -10.61 -5.32 -5.30
C VAL A 152 -10.33 -6.43 -4.28
N ASP A 153 -9.07 -6.55 -3.84
CA ASP A 153 -8.66 -7.52 -2.82
C ASP A 153 -9.28 -7.22 -1.45
N MET A 154 -9.59 -5.96 -1.15
CA MET A 154 -10.15 -5.58 0.16
C MET A 154 -11.52 -6.23 0.42
N PRO A 155 -12.54 -6.10 -0.46
CA PRO A 155 -13.80 -6.82 -0.27
C PRO A 155 -13.63 -8.34 -0.38
N TYR A 156 -12.72 -8.84 -1.22
CA TYR A 156 -12.44 -10.29 -1.31
C TYR A 156 -11.91 -10.87 0.01
N LEU A 157 -10.98 -10.16 0.68
CA LEU A 157 -10.52 -10.53 2.02
C LEU A 157 -11.67 -10.54 3.03
N CYS A 158 -12.58 -9.57 2.97
CA CYS A 158 -13.78 -9.59 3.80
C CYS A 158 -14.70 -10.77 3.50
N GLU A 159 -14.84 -11.17 2.23
CA GLU A 159 -15.62 -12.35 1.82
C GLU A 159 -15.04 -13.66 2.37
N LEU A 160 -13.72 -13.72 2.54
CA LEU A 160 -13.01 -14.81 3.24
C LEU A 160 -13.15 -14.74 4.77
N GLY A 161 -13.83 -13.72 5.28
CA GLY A 161 -14.15 -13.54 6.69
C GLY A 161 -13.25 -12.56 7.44
N PHE A 162 -12.21 -11.98 6.82
CA PHE A 162 -11.31 -11.05 7.49
C PHE A 162 -11.98 -9.69 7.78
N SER A 163 -11.53 -9.02 8.83
CA SER A 163 -11.88 -7.61 9.08
C SER A 163 -10.80 -6.72 8.45
N VAL A 164 -11.16 -5.83 7.54
CA VAL A 164 -10.17 -5.11 6.69
C VAL A 164 -10.16 -3.61 6.97
N VAL A 165 -8.96 -3.04 7.13
CA VAL A 165 -8.71 -1.59 7.05
C VAL A 165 -7.78 -1.30 5.89
N GLY A 166 -8.24 -0.47 4.96
CA GLY A 166 -7.39 0.15 3.95
C GLY A 166 -6.91 1.53 4.40
N VAL A 167 -5.73 1.94 3.95
CA VAL A 167 -5.23 3.33 4.10
C VAL A 167 -4.92 3.87 2.73
N GLU A 168 -5.55 4.99 2.37
CA GLU A 168 -5.37 5.64 1.07
C GLU A 168 -5.38 7.16 1.23
N GLY A 169 -4.42 7.85 0.62
CA GLY A 169 -4.30 9.30 0.72
C GLY A 169 -5.04 10.06 -0.38
N ILE A 170 -5.37 9.41 -1.49
CA ILE A 170 -5.97 10.01 -2.68
C ILE A 170 -7.49 9.89 -2.63
N PRO A 171 -8.23 11.00 -2.42
CA PRO A 171 -9.68 10.95 -2.26
C PRO A 171 -10.41 10.36 -3.47
N ARG A 172 -9.90 10.61 -4.68
CA ARG A 172 -10.44 10.03 -5.92
C ARG A 172 -10.47 8.50 -5.86
N ALA A 173 -9.39 7.86 -5.40
CA ALA A 173 -9.29 6.41 -5.33
C ALA A 173 -10.38 5.81 -4.43
N ILE A 174 -10.64 6.45 -3.28
CA ILE A 174 -11.67 6.01 -2.33
C ILE A 174 -13.08 6.21 -2.91
N LEU A 175 -13.32 7.33 -3.60
CA LEU A 175 -14.61 7.60 -4.24
C LEU A 175 -14.91 6.62 -5.38
N GLU A 176 -13.91 6.31 -6.21
CA GLU A 176 -14.02 5.27 -7.24
C GLU A 176 -14.23 3.89 -6.63
N PHE A 177 -13.46 3.51 -5.60
CA PHE A 177 -13.67 2.25 -4.86
C PHE A 177 -15.12 2.11 -4.36
N LYS A 178 -15.64 3.17 -3.71
CA LYS A 178 -17.02 3.19 -3.21
C LYS A 178 -18.02 2.97 -4.36
N ALA A 179 -17.83 3.65 -5.49
CA ALA A 179 -18.74 3.57 -6.63
C ALA A 179 -18.71 2.17 -7.28
N GLU A 180 -17.52 1.61 -7.46
CA GLU A 180 -17.30 0.29 -8.09
C GLU A 180 -17.78 -0.86 -7.19
N HIS A 181 -17.60 -0.75 -5.87
CA HIS A 181 -17.92 -1.83 -4.93
C HIS A 181 -19.22 -1.66 -4.15
N GLN A 182 -20.08 -0.69 -4.48
CA GLN A 182 -21.34 -0.41 -3.77
C GLN A 182 -22.30 -1.60 -3.64
N ILE A 183 -22.17 -2.62 -4.50
CA ILE A 183 -22.94 -3.86 -4.42
C ILE A 183 -22.40 -4.74 -3.28
N ARG A 184 -21.07 -4.91 -3.20
CA ARG A 184 -20.37 -5.78 -2.24
C ARG A 184 -20.19 -5.11 -0.87
N VAL A 185 -19.89 -3.82 -0.87
CA VAL A 185 -19.62 -3.01 0.32
C VAL A 185 -20.77 -2.05 0.58
N LYS A 186 -21.40 -2.16 1.74
CA LYS A 186 -22.48 -1.28 2.20
C LYS A 186 -21.98 -0.34 3.30
N GLY A 187 -22.64 0.80 3.48
CA GLY A 187 -22.41 1.70 4.62
C GLY A 187 -21.46 2.88 4.37
N MET A 188 -20.65 2.86 3.31
CA MET A 188 -19.72 3.95 2.94
C MET A 188 -20.41 5.21 2.39
N LYS A 189 -21.40 5.76 3.09
CA LYS A 189 -22.18 6.91 2.59
C LYS A 189 -21.36 8.21 2.62
N SER A 190 -20.73 8.50 3.76
CA SER A 190 -19.92 9.70 3.99
C SER A 190 -18.65 9.35 4.77
N LYS A 191 -17.65 10.22 4.66
CA LYS A 191 -16.48 10.19 5.54
C LYS A 191 -16.76 10.91 6.84
N THR A 192 -16.14 10.42 7.92
CA THR A 192 -16.10 11.07 9.23
C THR A 192 -14.72 11.68 9.41
N PHE A 193 -14.62 12.98 9.70
CA PHE A 193 -13.34 13.62 9.97
C PHE A 193 -12.85 13.29 11.37
N LEU A 194 -11.54 13.20 11.52
CA LEU A 194 -10.88 13.01 12.81
C LEU A 194 -9.99 14.21 13.12
N THR A 195 -9.98 14.62 14.38
CA THR A 195 -9.10 15.65 14.91
C THR A 195 -8.41 15.16 16.17
N LYS A 196 -7.22 15.68 16.45
CA LYS A 196 -6.42 15.32 17.62
C LYS A 196 -6.30 16.52 18.55
N ASP A 197 -6.63 16.33 19.83
CA ASP A 197 -6.32 17.27 20.91
C ASP A 197 -5.41 16.62 21.96
N GLU A 198 -5.32 17.26 23.13
CA GLU A 198 -4.56 16.77 24.29
C GLU A 198 -5.08 15.42 24.82
N GLN A 199 -6.37 15.12 24.65
CA GLN A 199 -7.01 13.88 25.12
C GLN A 199 -6.89 12.75 24.08
N GLY A 200 -6.57 13.08 22.83
CA GLY A 200 -6.28 12.12 21.77
C GLY A 200 -7.09 12.37 20.51
N TRP A 201 -7.25 11.32 19.71
CA TRP A 201 -8.04 11.37 18.48
C TRP A 201 -9.53 11.27 18.78
N ARG A 202 -10.35 12.14 18.18
CA ARG A 202 -11.81 12.11 18.24
C ARG A 202 -12.43 12.51 16.91
N GLU A 203 -13.71 12.20 16.73
CA GLU A 203 -14.48 12.66 15.57
C GLU A 203 -14.63 14.18 15.62
N GLY A 204 -14.34 14.82 14.50
CA GLY A 204 -14.42 16.27 14.38
C GLY A 204 -13.42 16.83 13.37
N THR A 205 -13.56 18.12 13.13
CA THR A 205 -12.74 18.87 12.19
C THR A 205 -11.92 19.90 12.98
N SER A 206 -10.61 19.97 12.74
CA SER A 206 -9.82 21.10 13.23
C SER A 206 -10.14 22.35 12.40
N PHE A 207 -10.20 23.50 13.07
CA PHE A 207 -10.43 24.79 12.43
C PHE A 207 -9.37 25.78 12.89
N ARG A 208 -8.83 26.50 11.93
CA ARG A 208 -7.95 27.64 12.16
C ARG A 208 -8.57 28.86 11.50
N PRO A 209 -9.03 29.86 12.27
CA PRO A 209 -9.56 31.09 11.70
C PRO A 209 -8.46 31.81 10.90
N ALA A 210 -8.87 32.42 9.79
CA ALA A 210 -8.02 33.28 8.99
C ALA A 210 -8.90 34.24 8.19
N GLU A 211 -8.53 35.52 8.19
CA GLU A 211 -9.29 36.58 7.51
C GLU A 211 -9.15 36.52 5.98
N GLN A 212 -8.04 35.95 5.49
CA GLN A 212 -7.72 35.84 4.07
C GLN A 212 -6.97 34.54 3.78
N PHE A 213 -6.89 34.19 2.49
CA PHE A 213 -6.14 33.01 2.04
C PHE A 213 -4.63 33.25 2.18
N GLU A 214 -3.99 32.53 3.10
CA GLU A 214 -2.54 32.56 3.36
C GLU A 214 -1.77 31.55 2.50
N GLY A 215 -2.41 30.94 1.50
CA GLY A 215 -1.83 29.90 0.66
C GLY A 215 -2.32 28.48 0.98
N PRO A 216 -1.97 27.49 0.13
CA PRO A 216 -2.41 26.11 0.30
C PRO A 216 -1.72 25.46 1.50
N ARG A 217 -2.52 24.77 2.32
CA ARG A 217 -2.06 23.98 3.47
C ARG A 217 -2.40 22.51 3.23
N CYS A 218 -1.41 21.64 3.39
CA CYS A 218 -1.59 20.22 3.08
C CYS A 218 -2.68 19.62 3.99
N GLY A 219 -3.68 18.96 3.39
CA GLY A 219 -4.79 18.37 4.14
C GLY A 219 -5.78 19.36 4.75
N GLN A 220 -5.75 20.64 4.36
CA GLN A 220 -6.71 21.65 4.80
C GLN A 220 -7.34 22.39 3.62
N ALA A 221 -8.63 22.68 3.73
CA ALA A 221 -9.36 23.53 2.80
C ALA A 221 -9.59 24.91 3.43
N PHE A 222 -9.27 25.98 2.70
CA PHE A 222 -9.65 27.34 3.08
C PHE A 222 -11.07 27.61 2.57
N LYS A 223 -12.02 27.81 3.48
CA LYS A 223 -13.44 28.00 3.16
C LYS A 223 -14.18 28.71 4.30
N THR A 224 -15.37 29.22 4.00
CA THR A 224 -16.33 29.64 5.03
C THR A 224 -17.12 28.41 5.48
N GLY A 225 -17.01 28.07 6.76
CA GLY A 225 -17.76 26.97 7.37
C GLY A 225 -18.62 27.43 8.56
N ASP A 226 -19.05 26.47 9.35
CA ASP A 226 -19.86 26.65 10.56
C ASP A 226 -19.19 27.52 11.63
N ARG A 227 -17.86 27.50 11.70
CA ARG A 227 -17.05 28.29 12.63
C ARG A 227 -16.47 29.56 12.00
N GLY A 228 -16.93 29.94 10.82
CA GLY A 228 -16.48 31.13 10.08
C GLY A 228 -15.44 30.83 9.01
N LEU A 229 -14.81 31.89 8.49
CA LEU A 229 -13.80 31.84 7.44
C LEU A 229 -12.45 31.35 8.00
N GLY A 230 -11.86 30.36 7.35
CA GLY A 230 -10.54 29.87 7.72
C GLY A 230 -10.21 28.51 7.11
N TYR A 231 -9.21 27.86 7.69
CA TYR A 231 -8.73 26.55 7.28
C TYR A 231 -9.40 25.44 8.08
N TYR A 232 -10.05 24.52 7.38
CA TYR A 232 -10.68 23.32 7.94
C TYR A 232 -9.85 22.09 7.54
N SER A 233 -9.59 21.17 8.48
CA SER A 233 -8.96 19.89 8.11
C SER A 233 -9.88 19.04 7.26
N GLU A 234 -9.35 18.54 6.14
CA GLU A 234 -10.02 17.60 5.24
C GLU A 234 -9.55 16.15 5.47
N ARG A 235 -8.51 15.96 6.30
CA ARG A 235 -7.95 14.66 6.70
C ARG A 235 -7.22 14.76 8.06
N PRO A 236 -7.05 13.65 8.80
CA PRO A 236 -7.55 12.31 8.48
C PRO A 236 -9.07 12.24 8.49
N ALA A 237 -9.61 11.37 7.65
CA ALA A 237 -11.01 10.99 7.68
C ALA A 237 -11.15 9.47 7.57
N VAL A 238 -12.30 8.93 7.95
CA VAL A 238 -12.58 7.50 7.84
C VAL A 238 -13.90 7.24 7.13
N TRP A 239 -13.89 6.28 6.22
CA TRP A 239 -15.05 5.73 5.56
C TRP A 239 -15.34 4.36 6.16
N ARG A 240 -16.56 4.17 6.66
CA ARG A 240 -16.93 2.91 7.35
C ARG A 240 -17.90 2.14 6.49
N GLY A 241 -17.48 0.94 6.09
CA GLY A 241 -18.25 0.01 5.31
C GLY A 241 -18.32 -1.37 5.95
N LYS A 242 -19.13 -2.23 5.34
CA LYS A 242 -19.28 -3.63 5.71
C LYS A 242 -19.59 -4.46 4.47
N VAL A 243 -19.05 -5.67 4.43
CA VAL A 243 -19.34 -6.69 3.41
C VAL A 243 -20.33 -7.68 3.99
N ASN A 244 -21.35 -8.03 3.21
CA ASN A 244 -22.39 -8.98 3.63
C ASN A 244 -21.92 -10.42 3.40
N LEU A 245 -21.93 -11.23 4.46
CA LEU A 245 -21.57 -12.65 4.46
C LEU A 245 -22.80 -13.53 4.81
N GLY A 246 -23.99 -13.10 4.39
CA GLY A 246 -25.26 -13.74 4.71
C GLY A 246 -25.79 -13.32 6.08
N ARG A 247 -25.63 -14.17 7.10
CA ARG A 247 -26.09 -13.87 8.48
C ARG A 247 -25.12 -12.97 9.26
N LYS A 248 -23.90 -12.80 8.77
CA LYS A 248 -22.83 -12.00 9.38
C LYS A 248 -22.37 -10.90 8.44
N HIS A 249 -21.64 -9.93 8.97
CA HIS A 249 -20.97 -8.90 8.19
C HIS A 249 -19.51 -8.83 8.61
N ALA A 250 -18.62 -8.64 7.64
CA ALA A 250 -17.23 -8.29 7.88
C ALA A 250 -17.05 -6.77 7.74
N PRO A 251 -16.41 -6.09 8.71
CA PRO A 251 -16.18 -4.66 8.61
C PRO A 251 -15.06 -4.35 7.60
N LEU A 252 -15.28 -3.32 6.78
CA LEU A 252 -14.30 -2.80 5.82
C LEU A 252 -14.23 -1.29 5.99
N HIS A 253 -13.15 -0.78 6.58
CA HIS A 253 -12.96 0.65 6.81
C HIS A 253 -11.82 1.20 5.93
N LEU A 254 -11.91 2.45 5.49
CA LEU A 254 -10.83 3.14 4.79
C LEU A 254 -10.45 4.39 5.56
N ILE A 255 -9.17 4.51 5.93
CA ILE A 255 -8.61 5.74 6.45
C ILE A 255 -8.12 6.57 5.26
N GLU A 256 -8.74 7.73 5.06
CA GLU A 256 -8.33 8.76 4.11
C GLU A 256 -7.24 9.61 4.75
N ASP A 257 -5.98 9.17 4.61
CA ASP A 257 -4.80 9.94 5.00
C ASP A 257 -3.52 9.39 4.35
N ASP A 258 -2.42 10.09 4.55
CA ASP A 258 -1.10 9.60 4.21
C ASP A 258 -0.72 8.42 5.13
N MET A 259 -0.40 7.28 4.53
CA MET A 259 0.02 6.07 5.25
C MET A 259 1.16 6.30 6.25
N PHE A 260 2.05 7.26 5.96
CA PHE A 260 3.16 7.61 6.84
C PHE A 260 2.74 8.42 8.07
N ASP A 261 1.54 9.01 8.06
CA ASP A 261 0.96 9.76 9.17
C ASP A 261 -0.03 8.92 10.00
N VAL A 262 -0.46 7.75 9.51
CA VAL A 262 -1.38 6.84 10.23
C VAL A 262 -0.70 6.16 11.43
N THR A 263 -1.22 6.42 12.63
CA THR A 263 -0.72 5.93 13.92
C THR A 263 -1.64 4.88 14.53
N PRO A 264 -1.16 4.01 15.45
CA PRO A 264 -2.04 3.10 16.19
C PRO A 264 -3.19 3.83 16.90
N GLU A 265 -2.93 5.00 17.48
CA GLU A 265 -3.94 5.79 18.18
C GLU A 265 -5.03 6.30 17.22
N LEU A 266 -4.63 6.71 16.01
CA LEU A 266 -5.59 7.10 14.97
C LEU A 266 -6.43 5.89 14.55
N VAL A 267 -5.81 4.73 14.31
CA VAL A 267 -6.49 3.49 13.92
C VAL A 267 -7.52 3.08 14.97
N ALA A 268 -7.14 3.12 16.26
CA ALA A 268 -8.00 2.79 17.39
C ALA A 268 -9.24 3.69 17.49
N ALA A 269 -9.05 5.00 17.28
CA ALA A 269 -10.14 5.96 17.29
C ALA A 269 -11.04 5.86 16.05
N ALA A 270 -10.45 5.66 14.88
CA ALA A 270 -11.16 5.71 13.61
C ALA A 270 -11.90 4.41 13.26
N THR A 271 -11.38 3.25 13.68
CA THR A 271 -11.78 1.95 13.12
C THR A 271 -12.27 0.92 14.15
N PHE A 272 -12.60 -0.29 13.69
CA PHE A 272 -12.92 -1.42 14.56
C PHE A 272 -11.68 -1.99 15.27
N ALA A 273 -10.47 -1.71 14.78
CA ALA A 273 -9.22 -2.17 15.38
C ALA A 273 -8.87 -1.32 16.61
N ARG A 274 -9.58 -1.54 17.72
CA ARG A 274 -9.54 -0.71 18.94
C ARG A 274 -8.18 -0.66 19.65
N ASP A 275 -7.31 -1.63 19.40
CA ASP A 275 -5.92 -1.66 19.87
C ASP A 275 -4.95 -0.95 18.91
N GLY A 276 -5.45 -0.42 17.80
CA GLY A 276 -4.66 0.26 16.79
C GLY A 276 -3.77 -0.66 15.95
N ARG A 277 -3.98 -1.98 16.05
CA ARG A 277 -3.06 -2.99 15.51
C ARG A 277 -3.77 -4.03 14.66
N PHE A 278 -2.98 -4.65 13.80
CA PHE A 278 -3.42 -5.64 12.82
C PHE A 278 -2.66 -6.94 12.99
N ASP A 279 -3.35 -8.04 12.74
CA ASP A 279 -2.78 -9.38 12.79
C ASP A 279 -1.97 -9.66 11.53
N LEU A 280 -2.43 -9.11 10.39
CA LEU A 280 -1.77 -9.24 9.10
C LEU A 280 -1.68 -7.89 8.38
N ILE A 281 -0.68 -7.80 7.51
CA ILE A 281 -0.57 -6.74 6.52
C ILE A 281 -0.50 -7.38 5.15
N TYR A 282 -1.28 -6.84 4.23
CA TYR A 282 -1.33 -7.25 2.83
C TYR A 282 -0.98 -6.06 1.94
N ASP A 283 0.22 -6.09 1.34
CA ASP A 283 0.68 -5.12 0.36
C ASP A 283 0.55 -5.74 -1.05
N CYS A 284 -0.33 -5.15 -1.87
CA CYS A 284 -0.67 -5.64 -3.20
C CYS A 284 0.53 -5.68 -4.17
N ASP A 285 1.52 -4.80 -3.99
CA ASP A 285 2.68 -4.66 -4.88
C ASP A 285 3.89 -5.45 -4.37
N ALA A 286 4.05 -5.58 -3.05
CA ALA A 286 5.25 -6.18 -2.49
C ALA A 286 5.17 -7.70 -2.30
N LEU A 287 4.00 -8.35 -2.43
CA LEU A 287 3.84 -9.78 -2.11
C LEU A 287 4.42 -10.12 -0.73
N VAL A 288 4.31 -9.15 0.19
CA VAL A 288 4.90 -9.16 1.52
C VAL A 288 3.75 -9.27 2.52
N ALA A 289 3.22 -10.49 2.54
CA ALA A 289 2.52 -11.08 3.66
C ALA A 289 3.55 -11.47 4.75
N LEU A 290 4.39 -10.53 5.18
CA LEU A 290 5.52 -10.83 6.06
C LEU A 290 5.02 -11.01 7.50
N PRO A 291 5.23 -12.18 8.14
CA PRO A 291 4.89 -12.35 9.54
C PRO A 291 5.71 -11.36 10.41
N PRO A 292 5.17 -10.90 11.55
CA PRO A 292 5.78 -9.90 12.44
C PRO A 292 7.27 -10.08 12.73
N GLU A 293 7.77 -11.31 12.73
CA GLU A 293 9.15 -11.64 13.06
C GLU A 293 10.16 -11.41 11.91
N SER A 294 9.72 -11.53 10.66
CA SER A 294 10.58 -11.27 9.48
C SER A 294 11.04 -9.80 9.39
N TRP A 295 10.41 -8.94 10.19
CA TRP A 295 10.76 -7.54 10.36
C TRP A 295 11.89 -7.30 11.37
N LYS A 296 12.23 -8.29 12.21
CA LYS A 296 13.36 -8.21 13.15
C LYS A 296 14.72 -8.43 12.47
N GLN A 297 14.78 -8.89 11.21
CA GLN A 297 16.04 -9.31 10.58
C GLN A 297 16.66 -8.33 9.56
N ARG A 298 16.15 -7.10 9.42
CA ARG A 298 16.86 -6.06 8.63
C ARG A 298 17.22 -4.90 9.53
N GLY A 299 18.30 -5.10 10.27
CA GLY A 299 18.87 -4.17 11.22
C GLY A 299 20.31 -4.56 11.54
N THR A 300 21.15 -4.55 10.49
CA THR A 300 22.60 -4.32 10.56
C THR A 300 22.99 -3.51 9.36
#